data_AF-A0A4R6L1L4-F1
#
_entry.id   AF-A0A4R6L1L4-F1
#
_cell.length_a   1.000
_cell.length_b   1.000
_cell.length_c   1.000
_cell.angle_alpha   90.00
_cell.angle_beta   90.00
_cell.angle_gamma   90.00
#
_symmetry.space_group_name_H-M   'P 1'
#
loop_
_entity.id
_entity.type
_entity.pdbx_description
1 polymer ?
#
loop_
_entity_poly.entity_id
_entity_poly.type
_entity_poly.pdbx_seq_one_letter_code
_entity_poly.pdbx_strand_id
1 'polypeptide(L)' 'MHAKRWADLSSRQQRLVVAGAVAESVLKAVALADLARRPASQVRGPKPLWALALTLLNSLGAAPIIYWLYGRKTT' A
#
# COMPACT_ATOMS: atom_id res chain seq x y z
N MET A 1 8.86 25.70 10.33
CA MET A 1 7.87 24.81 11.00
C MET A 1 8.63 23.72 11.72
N HIS A 2 8.49 23.57 13.04
CA HIS A 2 9.10 22.43 13.74
C HIS A 2 8.29 21.18 13.42
N ALA A 3 8.94 20.16 12.87
CA ALA A 3 8.35 18.83 12.77
C ALA A 3 8.10 18.31 14.20
N LYS A 4 6.86 17.91 14.50
CA LYS A 4 6.53 17.31 15.80
C LYS A 4 7.35 16.04 15.98
N ARG A 5 8.03 15.92 17.12
CA ARG A 5 8.75 14.68 17.46
C ARG A 5 7.71 13.64 17.87
N TRP A 6 8.06 12.36 17.72
CA TRP A 6 7.17 11.26 18.11
C TRP A 6 6.71 11.36 19.57
N ALA A 7 7.62 11.78 20.46
CA ALA A 7 7.34 12.00 21.88
C ALA A 7 6.34 13.13 22.14
N ASP A 8 6.14 14.05 21.19
CA ASP A 8 5.21 15.18 21.28
C ASP A 8 3.78 14.79 20.82
N LEU A 9 3.58 13.55 20.38
CA LEU A 9 2.28 13.02 19.97
C LEU A 9 1.53 12.48 21.17
N SER A 10 0.23 12.77 21.24
CA SER A 10 -0.66 12.11 22.21
C SER A 10 -0.71 10.60 21.95
N SER A 11 -1.01 9.80 22.97
CA SER A 11 -1.14 8.35 22.83
C SER A 11 -2.16 7.95 21.75
N ARG A 12 -3.20 8.76 21.54
CA ARG A 12 -4.18 8.55 20.46
C ARG A 12 -3.56 8.74 19.08
N GLN A 13 -2.74 9.77 18.90
CA GLN A 13 -2.05 10.04 17.64
C GLN A 13 -1.03 8.95 17.31
N GLN A 14 -0.22 8.53 18.29
CA GLN A 14 0.72 7.42 18.09
C GLN A 14 -0.01 6.14 17.68
N ARG A 15 -1.12 5.80 18.34
CA ARG A 15 -1.94 4.62 17.99
C ARG A 15 -2.49 4.72 16.56
N LEU A 16 -2.98 5.89 16.14
CA LEU A 16 -3.47 6.08 14.77
C LEU A 16 -2.36 5.91 13.73
N VAL A 17 -1.16 6.43 14.01
CA VAL A 17 -0.01 6.25 13.11
C VAL A 17 0.38 4.77 13.01
N VAL A 18 0.48 4.07 14.15
CA VAL A 18 0.79 2.63 14.17
C VAL A 18 -0.30 1.83 13.44
N ALA A 19 -1.58 2.10 13.72
CA ALA A 19 -2.69 1.42 13.05
C ALA A 19 -2.67 1.64 11.53
N GLY A 20 -2.40 2.87 11.08
CA GLY A 20 -2.24 3.20 9.67
C GLY A 20 -1.09 2.42 9.03
N ALA A 21 0.08 2.38 9.69
CA ALA A 21 1.24 1.66 9.20
C ALA A 21 0.99 0.14 9.09
N VAL A 22 0.30 -0.45 10.08
CA VAL A 22 -0.09 -1.86 10.06
C VAL A 22 -1.06 -2.14 8.92
N ALA A 23 -2.10 -1.33 8.77
CA ALA A 23 -3.08 -1.48 7.71
C ALA A 23 -2.44 -1.38 6.32
N GLU A 24 -1.56 -0.39 6.10
CA GLU A 24 -0.81 -0.23 4.85
C GLU A 24 0.07 -1.45 4.56
N SER A 25 0.76 -1.96 5.57
CA SER A 25 1.65 -3.12 5.44
C SER A 25 0.87 -4.40 5.07
N VAL A 26 -0.29 -4.63 5.69
CA VAL A 26 -1.18 -5.76 5.37
C VAL A 26 -1.70 -5.64 3.93
N LEU A 27 -2.16 -4.44 3.53
CA LEU A 27 -2.64 -4.19 2.17
C LEU A 27 -1.54 -4.46 1.12
N LYS A 28 -0.32 -4.00 1.37
CA LYS A 28 0.84 -4.27 0.50
C LYS A 28 1.13 -5.76 0.40
N ALA A 29 1.14 -6.47 1.54
CA ALA A 29 1.39 -7.91 1.56
C ALA A 29 0.33 -8.69 0.77
N VAL A 30 -0.95 -8.36 0.96
CA VAL A 30 -2.06 -8.99 0.22
C VAL A 30 -1.96 -8.69 -1.28
N ALA A 31 -1.66 -7.45 -1.67
CA ALA A 31 -1.52 -7.07 -3.07
C ALA A 31 -0.34 -7.78 -3.74
N LEU A 32 0.81 -7.90 -3.06
CA LEU A 32 1.96 -8.64 -3.57
C LEU A 32 1.67 -10.14 -3.67
N ALA A 33 0.97 -10.72 -2.69
CA ALA A 33 0.56 -12.12 -2.73
C ALA A 33 -0.42 -12.40 -3.89
N ASP A 34 -1.40 -11.51 -4.12
CA ASP A 34 -2.33 -11.58 -5.25
C ASP A 34 -1.57 -11.46 -6.59
N LEU A 35 -0.65 -10.51 -6.71
CA LEU A 35 0.19 -10.33 -7.90
C LEU A 35 1.08 -11.55 -8.19
N ALA A 36 1.64 -12.17 -7.15
CA ALA A 36 2.43 -13.38 -7.27
C ALA A 36 1.58 -14.55 -7.78
N ARG A 37 0.36 -14.71 -7.25
CA ARG A 37 -0.56 -15.82 -7.57
C ARG A 37 -1.27 -15.66 -8.93
N ARG A 38 -1.61 -14.44 -9.37
CA ARG A 38 -2.34 -14.23 -10.63
C ARG A 38 -1.46 -14.52 -11.84
N PRO A 39 -1.92 -15.21 -12.89
CA PRO A 39 -1.18 -15.34 -14.14
C PRO A 39 -0.99 -13.96 -14.80
N ALA A 40 0.14 -13.76 -15.49
CA ALA A 40 0.50 -12.46 -16.07
C ALA A 40 -0.53 -11.93 -17.09
N SER A 41 -1.30 -12.81 -17.74
CA SER A 41 -2.40 -12.47 -18.64
C SER A 41 -3.56 -11.73 -17.97
N GLN A 42 -3.70 -11.84 -16.64
CA GLN A 42 -4.75 -11.21 -15.85
C GLN A 42 -4.29 -9.90 -15.19
N VAL A 43 -3.03 -9.48 -15.43
CA VAL A 43 -2.44 -8.25 -14.90
C VAL A 43 -2.27 -7.28 -16.05
N ARG A 44 -2.82 -6.06 -15.94
CA ARG A 44 -2.65 -5.02 -16.96
C ARG A 44 -1.21 -4.50 -16.95
N GLY A 45 -0.37 -5.00 -17.86
CA GLY A 45 1.03 -4.59 -18.00
C GLY A 45 2.04 -5.52 -17.28
N PRO A 46 3.34 -5.20 -17.34
CA PRO A 46 4.39 -6.07 -16.82
C PRO A 46 4.31 -6.24 -15.30
N LYS A 47 4.15 -7.48 -14.84
CA LYS A 47 4.18 -7.89 -13.43
C LYS A 47 5.31 -7.27 -12.59
N PRO A 48 6.59 -7.28 -13.02
CA PRO A 48 7.67 -6.71 -12.20
C PRO A 48 7.50 -5.21 -11.96
N LEU A 49 6.88 -4.49 -12.90
CA LEU A 49 6.63 -3.06 -12.80
C LEU A 49 5.55 -2.77 -11.74
N TRP A 50 4.54 -3.63 -11.63
CA TRP A 50 3.57 -3.60 -10.53
C TRP A 50 4.19 -3.96 -9.18
N ALA A 51 5.09 -4.94 -9.14
CA ALA A 51 5.79 -5.29 -7.90
C ALA A 51 6.66 -4.12 -7.41
N LEU A 52 7.37 -3.44 -8.31
CA LEU A 52 8.13 -2.22 -8.02
C LEU A 52 7.23 -1.08 -7.55
N ALA A 53 6.11 -0.85 -8.22
CA ALA A 53 5.15 0.18 -7.80
C ALA A 53 4.60 -0.09 -6.39
N LEU A 54 4.23 -1.35 -6.08
CA LEU A 54 3.70 -1.73 -4.77
C LEU A 54 4.74 -1.64 -3.63
N THR A 55 6.02 -1.85 -3.94
CA THR A 55 7.11 -1.83 -2.95
C THR A 55 7.73 -0.45 -2.76
N LEU A 56 7.92 0.31 -3.84
CA LEU A 56 8.62 1.61 -3.80
C LEU A 56 7.69 2.77 -3.43
N LEU A 57 6.38 2.65 -3.69
CA LEU A 57 5.43 3.69 -3.31
C LEU A 57 5.07 3.52 -1.82
N ASN A 58 5.86 4.13 -0.94
CA ASN A 58 5.47 4.46 0.43
C ASN A 58 4.50 5.64 0.43
N SER A 59 3.29 5.39 -0.06
CA SER A 59 2.20 6.37 0.01
C SER A 59 1.09 5.76 0.82
N LEU A 60 1.02 6.16 2.10
CA LEU A 60 -0.12 6.09 3.04
C LEU A 60 -1.44 5.60 2.38
N GLY A 61 -1.54 4.31 2.08
CA GLY A 61 -2.70 3.71 1.41
C GLY A 61 -3.04 4.16 -0.04
N ALA A 62 -2.38 5.17 -0.64
CA ALA A 62 -2.74 5.68 -1.96
C ALA A 62 -2.43 4.71 -3.11
N ALA A 63 -1.30 4.00 -3.05
CA ALA A 63 -0.93 3.03 -4.07
C ALA A 63 -1.88 1.80 -4.14
N PRO A 64 -2.29 1.19 -3.00
CA PRO A 64 -3.32 0.15 -2.98
C PRO A 64 -4.66 0.61 -3.55
N ILE A 65 -5.10 1.84 -3.23
CA ILE A 65 -6.37 2.41 -3.69
C ILE A 65 -6.37 2.64 -5.20
N ILE A 66 -5.28 3.20 -5.76
CA ILE A 66 -5.11 3.38 -7.21
C ILE A 66 -5.09 2.03 -7.92
N TYR A 67 -4.41 1.02 -7.38
CA TYR A 67 -4.42 -0.33 -7.95
C TYR A 67 -5.81 -0.96 -7.94
N TRP A 68 -6.56 -0.84 -6.85
CA TRP A 68 -7.91 -1.38 -6.75
C TRP A 68 -8.90 -0.71 -7.71
N LEU A 69 -8.81 0.62 -7.87
CA LEU A 69 -9.72 1.41 -8.70
C LEU A 69 -9.39 1.36 -10.19
N TYR A 70 -8.11 1.38 -10.55
CA TYR A 70 -7.66 1.50 -11.95
C TYR A 70 -6.94 0.25 -12.47
N GLY A 71 -6.26 -0.49 -11.59
CA GLY A 71 -5.48 -1.68 -11.95
C GLY A 71 -6.32 -2.95 -12.11
N ARG A 72 -7.49 -3.01 -11.46
CA ARG A 72 -8.40 -4.16 -11.53
C ARG A 72 -9.33 -4.04 -12.74
N LYS A 73 -9.48 -5.13 -13.50
CA LYS A 73 -10.61 -5.31 -14.42
C LYS A 73 -11.75 -5.94 -13.62
N THR A 74 -12.77 -5.16 -13.31
CA THR A 74 -14.09 -5.67 -12.91
C THR A 74 -14.71 -6.30 -14.15
N THR A 75 -14.94 -7.60 -14.11
CA THR A 75 -15.93 -8.25 -14.99
C THR A 75 -17.29 -8.04 -14.35
#